data_AF-A0A7S1GN39-F1
#
_entry.id   AF-A0A7S1GN39-F1
#
_cell.length_a   1.000
_cell.length_b   1.000
_cell.length_c   1.000
_cell.angle_alpha   90.00
_cell.angle_beta   90.00
_cell.angle_gamma   90.00
#
_symmetry.space_group_name_H-M   'P 1'
#
loop_
_entity.id
_entity.type
_entity.pdbx_description
1 polymer ?
#
loop_
_entity_poly.entity_id
_entity_poly.type
_entity_poly.pdbx_seq_one_letter_code
_entity_poly.pdbx_strand_id
1 'polypeptide(L)'
;HNTRLQQLGLRRNPIGEEGVVGLARGLATNTSLLRLGLSHAQVGDTGAAALGDMLTCNSRLEQLGLQHNHIGDSGVIELAKGLKDNQSLQQLHLYHNQIRNDGAAALGEQLSTTKRKILTHLSLHDNDVGEIGLSILTSALQDSTIQHLTLHGNPGYDETFFPVATTTTTAPSSVIVLTPQNSNDDSLQLFPQDPLGKSQDDDKSKSNATHVGYNNEDKNDNENHVVNGDSNPGVNPGVNTNDFGKEITD
;
A
#
# COMPACT_ATOMS: atom_id res chain seq x y z
N HIS A 1 -6.09 -25.95 -2.62
CA HIS A 1 -6.11 -25.92 -1.14
C HIS A 1 -4.76 -26.40 -0.61
N ASN A 2 -3.85 -25.47 -0.32
CA ASN A 2 -2.61 -25.78 0.38
C ASN A 2 -2.87 -25.62 1.89
N THR A 3 -2.69 -26.68 2.66
CA THR A 3 -2.96 -26.71 4.11
C THR A 3 -1.69 -26.66 4.96
N ARG A 4 -0.52 -26.51 4.34
CA ARG A 4 0.79 -26.54 5.02
C ARG A 4 1.56 -25.24 4.88
N LEU A 5 1.28 -24.42 3.88
CA LEU A 5 1.97 -23.16 3.68
C LEU A 5 1.58 -22.20 4.81
N GLN A 6 2.56 -21.87 5.64
CA GLN A 6 2.41 -20.98 6.80
C GLN A 6 2.91 -19.56 6.52
N GLN A 7 3.78 -19.38 5.53
CA GLN A 7 4.41 -18.11 5.23
C GLN A 7 4.45 -17.90 3.72
N LEU A 8 4.06 -16.71 3.28
CA LEU A 8 4.07 -16.34 1.86
C LEU A 8 4.59 -14.90 1.74
N GLY A 9 5.79 -14.77 1.17
CA GLY A 9 6.35 -13.48 0.79
C GLY A 9 6.21 -13.29 -0.71
N LEU A 10 5.55 -12.20 -1.13
CA LEU A 10 5.40 -11.80 -2.53
C LEU A 10 5.97 -10.39 -2.76
N ARG A 11 6.97 -10.00 -1.97
CA ARG A 11 7.55 -8.66 -2.01
C ARG A 11 8.09 -8.32 -3.41
N ARG A 12 7.97 -7.04 -3.81
CA ARG A 12 8.46 -6.49 -5.09
C ARG A 12 7.91 -7.20 -6.34
N ASN A 13 6.72 -7.79 -6.22
CA ASN A 13 5.96 -8.28 -7.37
C ASN A 13 4.77 -7.36 -7.59
N PRO A 14 4.62 -6.72 -8.77
CA PRO A 14 3.48 -5.86 -9.07
C PRO A 14 2.21 -6.71 -9.27
N ILE A 15 1.67 -7.24 -8.17
CA ILE A 15 0.44 -8.03 -8.14
C ILE A 15 -0.73 -7.13 -8.60
N GLY A 16 -0.67 -5.85 -8.23
CA GLY A 16 -1.71 -4.88 -8.50
C GLY A 16 -2.95 -5.09 -7.62
N GLU A 17 -3.82 -4.10 -7.59
CA GLU A 17 -5.01 -4.14 -6.71
C GLU A 17 -5.89 -5.36 -7.01
N GLU A 18 -6.17 -5.64 -8.28
CA GLU A 18 -6.97 -6.80 -8.72
C GLU A 18 -6.35 -8.15 -8.33
N GLY A 19 -5.03 -8.27 -8.43
CA GLY A 19 -4.33 -9.47 -7.99
C GLY A 19 -4.44 -9.67 -6.48
N VAL A 20 -4.39 -8.58 -5.71
CA VAL A 20 -4.59 -8.62 -4.25
C VAL A 20 -6.04 -8.97 -3.91
N VAL A 21 -7.02 -8.48 -4.66
CA VAL A 21 -8.43 -8.90 -4.52
C VAL A 21 -8.58 -10.41 -4.77
N GLY A 22 -7.91 -10.95 -5.79
CA GLY A 22 -7.85 -12.39 -6.03
C GLY A 22 -7.20 -13.16 -4.88
N LEU A 23 -6.08 -12.65 -4.35
CA LEU A 23 -5.38 -13.23 -3.21
C LEU A 23 -6.24 -13.22 -1.94
N ALA A 24 -6.90 -12.10 -1.64
CA ALA A 24 -7.78 -11.94 -0.49
C ALA A 24 -8.94 -12.96 -0.51
N ARG A 25 -9.55 -13.19 -1.68
CA ARG A 25 -10.57 -14.24 -1.87
C ARG A 25 -10.03 -15.64 -1.54
N GLY A 26 -8.81 -15.95 -1.97
CA GLY A 26 -8.16 -17.22 -1.63
C GLY A 26 -7.84 -17.34 -0.14
N LEU A 27 -7.45 -16.23 0.50
CA LEU A 27 -7.10 -16.18 1.93
C LEU A 27 -8.31 -16.24 2.85
N ALA A 28 -9.47 -15.76 2.44
CA ALA A 28 -10.71 -15.82 3.23
C ALA A 28 -11.06 -17.25 3.70
N THR A 29 -10.69 -18.27 2.90
CA THR A 29 -10.89 -19.69 3.24
C THR A 29 -9.59 -20.42 3.60
N ASN A 30 -8.45 -19.73 3.58
CA ASN A 30 -7.17 -20.34 3.90
C ASN A 30 -7.01 -20.53 5.42
N THR A 31 -6.69 -21.75 5.82
CA THR A 31 -6.58 -22.12 7.24
C THR A 31 -5.14 -22.33 7.73
N SER A 32 -4.15 -22.22 6.86
CA SER A 32 -2.75 -22.56 7.16
C SER A 32 -1.80 -21.38 7.23
N LEU A 33 -2.07 -20.32 6.46
CA LEU A 33 -1.17 -19.18 6.32
C LEU A 33 -1.23 -18.29 7.57
N LEU A 34 -0.06 -18.09 8.17
CA LEU A 34 0.14 -17.29 9.38
C LEU A 34 0.81 -15.94 9.06
N ARG A 35 1.65 -15.90 8.01
CA ARG A 35 2.42 -14.70 7.65
C ARG A 35 2.29 -14.39 6.17
N LEU A 36 1.91 -13.15 5.84
CA LEU A 36 1.77 -12.67 4.47
C LEU A 36 2.50 -11.34 4.27
N GLY A 37 3.43 -11.30 3.31
CA GLY A 37 4.18 -10.09 2.95
C GLY A 37 3.89 -9.65 1.54
N LEU A 38 3.34 -8.45 1.41
CA LEU A 38 2.97 -7.82 0.14
C LEU A 38 3.71 -6.48 -0.04
N SER A 39 4.92 -6.33 0.49
CA SER A 39 5.68 -5.09 0.32
C SER A 39 5.96 -4.81 -1.16
N HIS A 40 5.79 -3.56 -1.61
CA HIS A 40 5.94 -3.19 -3.02
C HIS A 40 5.11 -4.07 -3.97
N ALA A 41 3.86 -4.39 -3.59
CA ALA A 41 2.96 -5.21 -4.40
C ALA A 41 1.89 -4.42 -5.16
N GLN A 42 1.89 -3.09 -5.05
CA GLN A 42 0.87 -2.21 -5.61
C GLN A 42 -0.53 -2.58 -5.10
N VAL A 43 -0.65 -2.77 -3.77
CA VAL A 43 -1.92 -3.15 -3.13
C VAL A 43 -2.99 -2.08 -3.34
N GLY A 44 -2.63 -0.79 -3.20
CA GLY A 44 -3.55 0.33 -3.31
C GLY A 44 -4.72 0.27 -2.34
N ASP A 45 -5.67 1.18 -2.49
CA ASP A 45 -6.84 1.26 -1.61
C ASP A 45 -7.83 0.11 -1.84
N THR A 46 -8.06 -0.28 -3.10
CA THR A 46 -8.99 -1.38 -3.44
C THR A 46 -8.47 -2.72 -2.92
N GLY A 47 -7.17 -2.99 -3.07
CA GLY A 47 -6.56 -4.22 -2.54
C GLY A 47 -6.55 -4.24 -1.01
N ALA A 48 -6.31 -3.09 -0.37
CA ALA A 48 -6.39 -2.95 1.08
C ALA A 48 -7.82 -3.20 1.60
N ALA A 49 -8.84 -2.68 0.90
CA ALA A 49 -10.24 -2.94 1.23
C ALA A 49 -10.59 -4.42 1.16
N ALA A 50 -10.16 -5.11 0.09
CA ALA A 50 -10.37 -6.55 -0.04
C ALA A 50 -9.66 -7.36 1.05
N LEU A 51 -8.47 -6.93 1.49
CA LEU A 51 -7.79 -7.52 2.63
C LEU A 51 -8.54 -7.26 3.94
N GLY A 52 -9.13 -6.07 4.11
CA GLY A 52 -10.01 -5.74 5.24
C GLY A 52 -11.20 -6.69 5.33
N ASP A 53 -11.91 -6.87 4.22
CA ASP A 53 -13.02 -7.84 4.12
C ASP A 53 -12.55 -9.27 4.45
N MET A 54 -11.40 -9.68 3.93
CA MET A 54 -10.82 -11.00 4.23
C MET A 54 -10.51 -11.17 5.73
N LEU A 55 -10.03 -10.13 6.41
CA LEU A 55 -9.74 -10.19 7.85
C LEU A 55 -10.99 -10.37 8.72
N THR A 56 -12.18 -10.02 8.23
CA THR A 56 -13.43 -10.27 8.99
C THR A 56 -13.72 -11.77 9.18
N CYS A 57 -13.25 -12.62 8.27
CA CYS A 57 -13.53 -14.05 8.27
C CYS A 57 -12.28 -14.93 8.46
N ASN A 58 -11.09 -14.42 8.11
CA ASN A 58 -9.84 -15.12 8.34
C ASN A 58 -9.43 -15.04 9.82
N SER A 59 -9.29 -16.21 10.45
CA SER A 59 -8.92 -16.37 11.86
C SER A 59 -7.56 -17.05 12.05
N ARG A 60 -6.70 -17.02 11.02
CA ARG A 60 -5.41 -17.72 11.00
C ARG A 60 -4.23 -16.83 10.71
N LEU A 61 -4.41 -15.76 9.94
CA LEU A 61 -3.33 -14.83 9.63
C LEU A 61 -2.94 -14.07 10.91
N GLU A 62 -1.68 -14.16 11.28
CA GLU A 62 -1.10 -13.56 12.49
C GLU A 62 -0.27 -12.32 12.15
N GLN A 63 0.34 -12.27 10.97
CA GLN A 63 1.19 -11.16 10.55
C GLN A 63 0.92 -10.76 9.10
N LEU A 64 0.75 -9.46 8.88
CA LEU A 64 0.46 -8.87 7.57
C LEU A 64 1.38 -7.67 7.30
N GLY A 65 2.20 -7.78 6.25
CA GLY A 65 3.09 -6.72 5.79
C GLY A 65 2.57 -6.04 4.54
N LEU A 66 2.27 -4.74 4.64
CA LEU A 66 1.69 -3.90 3.58
C LEU A 66 2.49 -2.62 3.34
N GLN A 67 3.75 -2.56 3.76
CA GLN A 67 4.60 -1.39 3.52
C GLN A 67 4.87 -1.11 2.04
N HIS A 68 5.07 0.16 1.67
CA HIS A 68 5.34 0.59 0.28
C HIS A 68 4.28 0.16 -0.74
N ASN A 69 3.01 0.47 -0.49
CA ASN A 69 1.90 -0.01 -1.33
C ASN A 69 0.92 1.06 -1.81
N HIS A 70 1.19 2.34 -1.55
CA HIS A 70 0.29 3.45 -1.89
C HIS A 70 -1.11 3.30 -1.29
N ILE A 71 -1.20 2.78 -0.06
CA ILE A 71 -2.45 2.69 0.68
C ILE A 71 -2.72 4.07 1.30
N GLY A 72 -3.86 4.66 0.99
CA GLY A 72 -4.35 5.92 1.55
C GLY A 72 -5.33 5.72 2.70
N ASP A 73 -6.02 6.81 3.07
CA ASP A 73 -7.02 6.79 4.13
C ASP A 73 -8.16 5.81 3.83
N SER A 74 -8.62 5.74 2.58
CA SER A 74 -9.77 4.90 2.23
C SER A 74 -9.47 3.40 2.39
N GLY A 75 -8.29 2.95 1.96
CA GLY A 75 -7.85 1.57 2.13
C GLY A 75 -7.62 1.20 3.59
N VAL A 76 -6.98 2.07 4.38
CA VAL A 76 -6.71 1.78 5.80
C VAL A 76 -8.00 1.79 6.64
N ILE A 77 -9.00 2.60 6.29
CA ILE A 77 -10.32 2.58 6.95
C ILE A 77 -10.99 1.21 6.78
N GLU A 78 -10.98 0.64 5.58
CA GLU A 78 -11.56 -0.68 5.35
C GLU A 78 -10.75 -1.79 6.03
N LEU A 79 -9.41 -1.69 6.05
CA LEU A 79 -8.57 -2.57 6.88
C LEU A 79 -8.95 -2.50 8.35
N ALA A 80 -9.14 -1.28 8.89
CA ALA A 80 -9.51 -1.07 10.29
C ALA A 80 -10.86 -1.72 10.64
N LYS A 81 -11.86 -1.64 9.75
CA LYS A 81 -13.14 -2.33 9.93
C LYS A 81 -12.95 -3.86 10.00
N GLY A 82 -12.11 -4.41 9.12
CA GLY A 82 -11.75 -5.83 9.14
C GLY A 82 -11.11 -6.29 10.45
N LEU A 83 -10.27 -5.43 11.05
CA LEU A 83 -9.58 -5.72 12.30
C LEU A 83 -10.49 -5.74 13.53
N LYS A 84 -11.60 -4.98 13.52
CA LYS A 84 -12.51 -4.83 14.66
C LYS A 84 -12.99 -6.14 15.29
N ASP A 85 -13.25 -7.14 14.46
CA ASP A 85 -13.70 -8.47 14.90
C ASP A 85 -12.65 -9.57 14.65
N ASN A 86 -11.50 -9.22 14.07
CA ASN A 86 -10.43 -10.18 13.81
C ASN A 86 -9.85 -10.72 15.13
N GLN A 87 -9.51 -12.02 15.14
CA GLN A 87 -9.10 -12.74 16.35
C GLN A 87 -7.73 -13.42 16.22
N SER A 88 -7.00 -13.16 15.13
CA SER A 88 -5.69 -13.78 14.90
C SER A 88 -4.55 -12.81 14.62
N LEU A 89 -4.82 -11.64 14.02
CA LEU A 89 -3.78 -10.72 13.57
C LEU A 89 -3.12 -10.03 14.78
N GLN A 90 -1.81 -10.25 14.91
CA GLN A 90 -0.97 -9.74 15.98
C GLN A 90 -0.02 -8.63 15.51
N GLN A 91 0.36 -8.65 14.22
CA GLN A 91 1.30 -7.70 13.64
C GLN A 91 0.79 -7.16 12.31
N LEU A 92 0.73 -5.83 12.22
CA LEU A 92 0.33 -5.11 11.01
C LEU A 92 1.38 -4.04 10.66
N HIS A 93 1.92 -4.13 9.45
CA HIS A 93 2.91 -3.17 8.96
C HIS A 93 2.37 -2.34 7.80
N LEU A 94 2.24 -1.03 8.03
CA LEU A 94 1.67 -0.04 7.11
C LEU A 94 2.62 1.13 6.83
N TYR A 95 3.88 1.03 7.24
CA TYR A 95 4.85 2.10 7.02
C TYR A 95 5.14 2.37 5.54
N HIS A 96 5.62 3.57 5.20
CA HIS A 96 5.81 3.99 3.80
C HIS A 96 4.55 3.82 2.93
N ASN A 97 3.41 4.34 3.40
CA ASN A 97 2.17 4.46 2.64
C ASN A 97 1.70 5.92 2.62
N GLN A 98 0.46 6.18 2.21
CA GLN A 98 -0.11 7.52 2.04
C GLN A 98 -1.22 7.79 3.07
N ILE A 99 -1.09 7.22 4.27
CA ILE A 99 -2.08 7.35 5.35
C ILE A 99 -1.95 8.74 5.98
N ARG A 100 -3.08 9.42 6.18
CA ARG A 100 -3.16 10.74 6.79
C ARG A 100 -3.96 10.68 8.10
N ASN A 101 -4.39 11.85 8.57
CA ASN A 101 -5.11 12.00 9.84
C ASN A 101 -6.37 11.14 9.90
N ASP A 102 -7.20 11.14 8.85
CA ASP A 102 -8.50 10.47 8.86
C ASP A 102 -8.33 8.95 8.93
N GLY A 103 -7.39 8.40 8.14
CA GLY A 103 -7.08 6.97 8.17
C GLY A 103 -6.48 6.54 9.51
N ALA A 104 -5.54 7.31 10.08
CA ALA A 104 -4.94 7.03 11.38
C ALA A 104 -5.97 7.11 12.53
N ALA A 105 -6.84 8.11 12.51
CA ALA A 105 -7.90 8.28 13.51
C ALA A 105 -8.89 7.11 13.46
N ALA A 106 -9.36 6.74 12.27
CA ALA A 106 -10.27 5.61 12.10
C ALA A 106 -9.65 4.28 12.54
N LEU A 107 -8.36 4.07 12.22
CA LEU A 107 -7.62 2.90 12.68
C LEU A 107 -7.55 2.85 14.21
N GLY A 108 -7.21 3.95 14.88
CA GLY A 108 -7.21 4.04 16.34
C GLY A 108 -8.59 3.74 16.94
N GLU A 109 -9.66 4.34 16.40
CA GLU A 109 -11.02 4.15 16.87
C GLU A 109 -11.47 2.68 16.75
N GLN A 110 -11.28 2.03 15.60
CA GLN A 110 -11.67 0.62 15.45
C GLN A 110 -10.83 -0.30 16.35
N LEU A 111 -9.52 -0.04 16.49
CA LEU A 111 -8.66 -0.83 17.38
C LEU A 111 -9.04 -0.68 18.85
N SER A 112 -9.45 0.52 19.29
CA SER A 112 -9.92 0.75 20.67
C SER A 112 -11.24 0.04 20.99
N THR A 113 -12.10 -0.14 19.98
CA THR A 113 -13.41 -0.82 20.10
C THR A 113 -13.36 -2.31 19.75
N THR A 114 -12.19 -2.84 19.40
CA THR A 114 -12.01 -4.25 19.04
C THR A 114 -12.30 -5.12 20.26
N LYS A 115 -13.10 -6.17 20.09
CA LYS A 115 -13.49 -7.08 21.19
C LYS A 115 -12.29 -7.84 21.77
N ARG A 116 -11.32 -8.15 20.91
CA ARG A 116 -10.09 -8.85 21.27
C ARG A 116 -8.89 -7.97 20.99
N LYS A 117 -8.28 -7.46 22.04
CA LYS A 117 -7.03 -6.70 21.96
C LYS A 117 -5.89 -7.72 21.84
N ILE A 118 -5.61 -8.15 20.61
CA ILE A 118 -4.54 -9.12 20.30
C ILE A 118 -3.44 -8.53 19.44
N LEU A 119 -3.70 -7.39 18.78
CA LEU A 119 -2.69 -6.67 18.02
C LEU A 119 -1.66 -6.14 19.00
N THR A 120 -0.41 -6.54 18.78
CA THR A 120 0.74 -6.18 19.63
C THR A 120 1.72 -5.28 18.88
N HIS A 121 1.76 -5.35 17.55
CA HIS A 121 2.65 -4.55 16.72
C HIS A 121 1.87 -3.82 15.64
N LEU A 122 2.05 -2.50 15.58
CA LEU A 122 1.51 -1.65 14.54
C LEU A 122 2.60 -0.68 14.08
N SER A 123 2.92 -0.69 12.79
CA SER A 123 3.86 0.29 12.22
C SER A 123 3.19 1.20 11.22
N LEU A 124 3.28 2.50 11.47
CA LEU A 124 2.74 3.58 10.66
C LEU A 124 3.80 4.64 10.33
N HIS A 125 5.08 4.36 10.59
CA HIS A 125 6.14 5.33 10.32
C HIS A 125 6.22 5.69 8.83
N ASP A 126 6.78 6.87 8.53
CA ASP A 126 6.97 7.37 7.17
C ASP A 126 5.66 7.32 6.34
N ASN A 127 4.57 7.80 6.94
CA ASN A 127 3.29 8.11 6.30
C ASN A 127 3.05 9.64 6.36
N ASP A 128 1.87 10.10 5.96
CA ASP A 128 1.48 11.51 5.93
C ASP A 128 0.58 11.89 7.13
N VAL A 129 0.75 11.24 8.30
CA VAL A 129 -0.09 11.50 9.48
C VAL A 129 0.37 12.77 10.19
N GLY A 130 -0.52 13.76 10.30
CA GLY A 130 -0.28 14.99 11.03
C GLY A 130 -0.47 14.82 12.54
N GLU A 131 -0.16 15.89 13.29
CA GLU A 131 -0.16 15.88 14.77
C GLU A 131 -1.53 15.47 15.33
N ILE A 132 -2.60 15.97 14.71
CA ILE A 132 -3.99 15.64 15.09
C ILE A 132 -4.25 14.14 14.94
N GLY A 133 -3.86 13.54 13.81
CA GLY A 133 -4.05 12.11 13.56
C GLY A 133 -3.27 11.25 14.54
N LEU A 134 -2.01 11.60 14.84
CA LEU A 134 -1.20 10.88 15.82
C LEU A 134 -1.74 11.02 17.24
N SER A 135 -2.21 12.22 17.63
CA SER A 135 -2.81 12.46 18.94
C SER A 135 -4.07 11.61 19.15
N ILE A 136 -4.96 11.56 18.15
CA ILE A 136 -6.16 10.71 18.20
C ILE A 136 -5.78 9.23 18.26
N LEU A 137 -4.88 8.78 17.38
CA LEU A 137 -4.42 7.40 17.31
C LEU A 137 -3.82 6.95 18.66
N THR A 138 -2.86 7.70 19.19
CA THR A 138 -2.19 7.35 20.45
C THR A 138 -3.15 7.39 21.64
N SER A 139 -4.07 8.36 21.68
CA SER A 139 -5.11 8.42 22.71
C SER A 139 -6.03 7.20 22.66
N ALA A 140 -6.49 6.81 21.46
CA ALA A 140 -7.34 5.64 21.28
C ALA A 140 -6.64 4.32 21.65
N LEU A 141 -5.32 4.27 21.48
CA LEU A 141 -4.51 3.08 21.78
C LEU A 141 -4.04 2.98 23.24
N GLN A 142 -4.33 3.95 24.11
CA GLN A 142 -3.90 3.93 25.53
C GLN A 142 -4.31 2.64 26.27
N ASP A 143 -5.51 2.13 26.00
CA ASP A 143 -6.02 0.89 26.61
C ASP A 143 -5.80 -0.35 25.71
N SER A 144 -4.98 -0.26 24.66
CA SER A 144 -4.72 -1.36 23.74
C SER A 144 -3.68 -2.37 24.29
N THR A 145 -3.49 -3.47 23.58
CA THR A 145 -2.39 -4.44 23.84
C THR A 145 -1.16 -4.18 22.98
N ILE A 146 -1.12 -3.05 22.27
CA ILE A 146 -0.01 -2.72 21.40
C ILE A 146 1.22 -2.46 22.26
N GLN A 147 2.24 -3.29 22.04
CA GLN A 147 3.53 -3.22 22.70
C GLN A 147 4.51 -2.44 21.84
N HIS A 148 4.39 -2.53 20.52
CA HIS A 148 5.27 -1.88 19.55
C HIS A 148 4.46 -1.01 18.60
N LEU A 149 4.60 0.30 18.74
CA LEU A 149 3.97 1.29 17.86
C LEU A 149 5.06 2.16 17.25
N THR A 150 5.13 2.27 15.92
CA THR A 150 6.14 3.11 15.27
C THR A 150 5.46 4.26 14.53
N LEU A 151 5.79 5.50 14.88
CA LEU A 151 5.14 6.70 14.33
C LEU A 151 6.13 7.72 13.73
N HIS A 152 7.44 7.48 13.82
CA HIS A 152 8.46 8.39 13.28
C HIS A 152 8.30 8.63 11.78
N GLY A 153 8.90 9.70 11.24
CA GLY A 153 8.80 10.01 9.81
C GLY A 153 7.42 10.51 9.35
N ASN A 154 6.43 10.59 10.25
CA ASN A 154 5.18 11.29 10.01
C ASN A 154 5.35 12.79 10.28
N PRO A 155 4.73 13.69 9.50
CA PRO A 155 4.86 15.13 9.67
C PRO A 155 4.34 15.63 11.04
N GLY A 156 3.43 14.89 11.67
CA GLY A 156 2.92 15.18 13.01
C GLY A 156 3.77 14.66 14.15
N TYR A 157 4.81 13.86 13.87
CA TYR A 157 5.57 13.18 14.90
C TYR A 157 6.70 14.06 15.41
N ASP A 158 6.63 14.41 16.69
CA ASP A 158 7.70 15.07 17.43
C ASP A 158 8.13 14.16 18.59
N GLU A 159 9.41 13.79 18.64
CA GLU A 159 9.99 12.96 19.70
C GLU A 159 9.81 13.56 21.10
N THR A 160 9.62 14.87 21.21
CA THR A 160 9.37 15.54 22.49
C THR A 160 7.94 15.30 23.00
N PHE A 161 6.98 15.14 22.09
CA PHE A 161 5.57 14.88 22.41
C PHE A 161 5.28 13.38 22.55
N PHE A 162 6.02 12.55 21.82
CA PHE A 162 5.90 11.11 21.80
C PHE A 162 7.23 10.46 22.22
N PRO A 163 7.66 10.60 23.48
CA PRO A 163 8.96 10.11 23.92
C PRO A 163 9.03 8.59 23.86
N VAL A 164 10.10 8.08 23.26
CA VAL A 164 10.46 6.67 23.27
C VAL A 164 10.59 6.20 24.73
N ALA A 165 9.84 5.18 25.11
CA ALA A 165 10.02 4.51 26.39
C ALA A 165 11.39 3.80 26.37
N THR A 166 12.46 4.52 26.74
CA THR A 166 13.79 3.93 26.90
C THR A 166 13.72 2.93 28.04
N THR A 167 14.04 1.68 27.74
CA THR A 167 13.93 0.50 28.61
C THR A 167 14.73 0.65 29.90
N THR A 168 14.19 1.35 30.89
CA THR A 168 14.61 1.24 32.29
C THR A 168 13.40 1.49 33.16
N THR A 169 13.05 0.47 33.96
CA THR A 169 11.98 0.42 34.96
C THR A 169 10.74 -0.33 34.48
N THR A 170 10.46 -1.41 35.21
CA THR A 170 9.25 -2.24 35.21
C THR A 170 8.00 -1.46 34.79
N ALA A 171 7.65 -1.56 33.51
CA ALA A 171 6.44 -0.98 32.96
C ALA A 171 5.26 -1.95 33.17
N PRO A 172 4.06 -1.45 33.52
CA PRO A 172 2.85 -2.27 33.48
C PRO A 172 2.61 -2.72 32.03
N SER A 173 1.90 -3.86 31.87
CA SER A 173 1.67 -4.56 30.59
C SER A 173 0.92 -3.75 29.48
N SER A 174 0.73 -2.45 29.67
CA SER A 174 -0.02 -1.53 28.82
C SER A 174 0.82 -0.36 28.28
N VAL A 175 2.14 -0.34 28.48
CA VAL A 175 3.00 0.73 27.91
C VAL A 175 3.29 0.44 26.44
N ILE A 176 2.81 1.34 25.57
CA ILE A 176 3.18 1.37 24.16
C ILE A 176 4.66 1.76 24.06
N VAL A 177 5.51 0.85 23.57
CA VAL A 177 6.90 1.17 23.24
C VAL A 177 6.92 1.80 21.86
N LEU A 178 7.24 3.09 21.82
CA LEU A 178 7.58 3.78 20.58
C LEU A 178 9.01 3.39 20.20
N THR A 179 9.21 2.79 19.03
CA THR A 179 10.57 2.45 18.58
C THR A 179 11.19 3.65 17.83
N PRO A 180 12.47 3.97 18.11
CA PRO A 180 13.17 5.08 17.45
C PRO A 180 13.54 4.77 16.00
N GLN A 181 13.85 5.83 15.25
CA GLN A 181 14.18 5.88 13.82
C GLN A 181 15.48 5.17 13.40
N ASN A 182 15.96 4.16 14.15
CA ASN A 182 17.19 3.47 13.77
C ASN A 182 16.92 2.64 12.52
N SER A 183 17.52 3.07 11.42
CA SER A 183 17.20 2.74 10.02
C SER A 183 17.40 1.28 9.57
N ASN A 184 17.50 0.34 10.52
CA ASN A 184 17.60 -1.08 10.26
C ASN A 184 16.81 -1.88 11.31
N ASP A 185 15.60 -1.45 11.70
CA ASP A 185 14.72 -2.30 12.52
C ASP A 185 14.19 -3.47 11.68
N ASP A 186 15.10 -4.38 11.33
CA ASP A 186 14.86 -5.65 10.67
C ASP A 186 13.97 -6.56 11.53
N SER A 187 13.74 -6.22 12.82
CA SER A 187 12.88 -6.99 13.71
C SER A 187 11.38 -6.85 13.39
N LEU A 188 10.99 -5.78 12.68
CA LEU A 188 9.63 -5.56 12.18
C LEU A 188 9.43 -6.04 10.73
N GLN A 189 10.47 -6.58 10.09
CA GLN A 189 10.30 -7.14 8.78
C GLN A 189 9.74 -8.56 8.86
N LEU A 190 8.49 -8.74 8.40
CA LEU A 190 7.86 -10.07 8.23
C LEU A 190 8.73 -11.11 7.48
N PHE A 191 9.69 -10.64 6.68
CA PHE A 191 10.66 -11.42 5.90
C PHE A 191 11.97 -10.62 5.84
N PRO A 192 13.15 -11.23 6.05
CA PRO A 192 14.43 -10.53 5.88
C PRO A 192 14.60 -9.98 4.45
N GLN A 193 15.28 -8.83 4.32
CA GLN A 193 15.64 -8.26 3.02
C GLN A 193 16.47 -9.25 2.21
N ASP A 194 16.12 -9.48 0.96
CA ASP A 194 17.09 -10.00 0.00
C ASP A 194 18.15 -8.91 -0.25
N PRO A 195 19.46 -9.20 -0.18
CA PRO A 195 20.52 -8.21 -0.37
C PRO A 195 20.61 -7.61 -1.80
N LEU A 196 19.65 -7.91 -2.69
CA LEU A 196 19.62 -7.48 -4.08
C LEU A 196 18.57 -6.39 -4.29
N GLY A 197 18.86 -5.18 -3.82
CA GLY A 197 17.91 -4.08 -3.97
C GLY A 197 18.36 -2.72 -3.47
N LYS A 198 19.64 -2.34 -3.63
CA LYS A 198 19.97 -0.92 -3.66
C LYS A 198 19.38 -0.34 -4.96
N SER A 199 18.10 0.04 -4.97
CA SER A 199 17.58 0.89 -6.04
C SER A 199 18.19 2.27 -5.86
N GLN A 200 18.97 2.67 -6.84
CA GLN A 200 19.81 3.85 -6.87
C GLN A 200 19.03 5.05 -7.41
N ASP A 201 17.78 5.24 -6.97
CA ASP A 201 16.85 6.20 -7.58
C ASP A 201 16.45 7.38 -6.68
N ASP A 202 16.98 7.49 -5.46
CA ASP A 202 16.73 8.64 -4.58
C ASP A 202 17.78 9.76 -4.71
N ASP A 203 18.14 10.16 -5.94
CA ASP A 203 18.93 11.40 -6.13
C ASP A 203 18.80 12.07 -7.52
N LYS A 204 17.56 12.30 -7.99
CA LYS A 204 17.31 13.24 -9.11
C LYS A 204 16.19 14.23 -8.82
N SER A 205 16.34 14.98 -7.72
CA SER A 205 15.68 16.28 -7.60
C SER A 205 16.64 17.34 -7.07
N LYS A 206 17.82 17.50 -7.70
CA LYS A 206 18.68 18.69 -7.56
C LYS A 206 19.84 18.62 -8.57
N SER A 207 19.72 19.28 -9.72
CA SER A 207 20.86 20.00 -10.32
C SER A 207 20.43 20.79 -11.57
N ASN A 208 20.46 22.11 -11.43
CA ASN A 208 20.84 23.12 -12.43
C ASN A 208 20.82 22.74 -13.91
N ALA A 209 19.87 23.32 -14.64
CA ALA A 209 20.03 23.59 -16.06
C ALA A 209 21.05 24.74 -16.24
N THR A 210 22.30 24.37 -16.48
CA THR A 210 23.28 25.24 -17.11
C THR A 210 24.22 24.43 -17.99
N HIS A 211 24.42 24.95 -19.21
CA HIS A 211 25.59 24.81 -20.08
C HIS A 211 25.47 23.94 -21.34
N VAL A 212 25.29 24.68 -22.45
CA VAL A 212 26.10 24.70 -23.67
C VAL A 212 26.08 23.48 -24.60
N GLY A 213 25.68 23.79 -25.83
CA GLY A 213 25.63 22.86 -26.94
C GLY A 213 26.99 22.45 -27.48
N TYR A 214 26.93 21.45 -28.34
CA TYR A 214 27.91 21.22 -29.38
C TYR A 214 27.16 20.96 -30.68
N ASN A 215 27.49 21.80 -31.66
CA ASN A 215 27.30 21.52 -33.08
C ASN A 215 28.12 20.26 -33.44
N ASN A 216 27.63 19.49 -34.41
CA ASN A 216 28.45 19.13 -35.55
C ASN A 216 27.55 18.88 -36.77
N GLU A 217 27.84 19.68 -37.79
CA GLU A 217 27.45 19.52 -39.17
C GLU A 217 27.97 18.19 -39.71
N ASP A 218 27.24 17.52 -40.60
CA ASP A 218 27.79 17.20 -41.92
C ASP A 218 26.73 16.71 -42.91
N LYS A 219 26.95 17.13 -44.15
CA LYS A 219 26.12 17.08 -45.35
C LYS A 219 26.00 15.66 -45.92
N ASN A 220 24.91 15.39 -46.64
CA ASN A 220 24.99 14.89 -48.02
C ASN A 220 23.63 14.87 -48.73
N ASP A 221 23.59 15.58 -49.84
CA ASP A 221 22.61 15.48 -50.91
C ASP A 221 22.76 14.13 -51.64
N ASN A 222 21.64 13.51 -52.05
CA ASN A 222 21.56 12.93 -53.39
C ASN A 222 20.10 12.68 -53.82
N GLU A 223 19.75 13.29 -54.94
CA GLU A 223 18.54 13.05 -55.73
C GLU A 223 18.67 11.77 -56.57
N ASN A 224 17.51 11.13 -56.84
CA ASN A 224 17.12 10.24 -57.97
C ASN A 224 16.22 9.10 -57.43
N HIS A 225 15.13 8.65 -58.03
CA HIS A 225 14.41 8.93 -59.28
C HIS A 225 13.11 8.06 -59.20
N VAL A 226 11.95 8.62 -59.60
CA VAL A 226 10.75 8.04 -60.28
C VAL A 226 10.46 6.53 -60.06
N VAL A 227 9.26 6.05 -59.67
CA VAL A 227 8.04 5.84 -60.50
C VAL A 227 6.81 5.57 -59.59
N ASN A 228 5.62 5.90 -60.09
CA ASN A 228 4.26 5.35 -59.85
C ASN A 228 3.32 6.49 -59.42
N GLY A 229 2.41 7.02 -60.24
CA GLY A 229 1.68 6.43 -61.35
C GLY A 229 0.29 6.05 -60.87
N ASP A 230 -0.64 7.01 -60.78
CA ASP A 230 -2.07 6.73 -60.73
C ASP A 230 -2.85 7.90 -61.33
N SER A 231 -3.60 7.60 -62.40
CA SER A 231 -4.55 8.51 -63.02
C SER A 231 -5.80 7.73 -63.41
N ASN A 232 -6.91 8.19 -62.83
CA ASN A 232 -8.26 8.26 -63.43
C ASN A 232 -9.26 7.09 -63.15
N PRO A 233 -10.60 7.30 -63.31
CA PRO A 233 -11.52 7.72 -62.23
C PRO A 233 -12.94 7.06 -62.29
N GLY A 234 -13.82 7.43 -61.34
CA GLY A 234 -15.28 7.49 -61.52
C GLY A 234 -16.06 6.16 -61.41
N VAL A 235 -17.35 6.09 -61.06
CA VAL A 235 -18.42 7.06 -60.76
C VAL A 235 -19.46 6.32 -59.87
N ASN A 236 -20.11 7.06 -58.96
CA ASN A 236 -21.28 6.75 -58.10
C ASN A 236 -22.57 6.51 -58.97
N PRO A 237 -23.85 6.43 -58.51
CA PRO A 237 -24.44 6.37 -57.17
C PRO A 237 -25.61 5.37 -56.97
N GLY A 238 -26.08 5.21 -55.74
CA GLY A 238 -27.31 4.46 -55.44
C GLY A 238 -27.82 4.65 -54.01
N VAL A 239 -28.70 5.63 -53.86
CA VAL A 239 -29.47 6.02 -52.66
C VAL A 239 -30.36 4.86 -52.17
N ASN A 240 -30.45 4.61 -50.86
CA ASN A 240 -31.75 4.47 -50.19
C ASN A 240 -31.67 4.62 -48.66
N THR A 241 -32.41 5.61 -48.15
CA THR A 241 -32.77 5.84 -46.75
C THR A 241 -34.20 5.37 -46.54
N ASN A 242 -34.44 4.46 -45.59
CA ASN A 242 -35.74 4.15 -44.96
C ASN A 242 -35.36 3.60 -43.56
N ASP A 243 -35.63 4.25 -42.42
CA ASP A 243 -36.90 4.60 -41.76
C ASP A 243 -37.66 3.37 -41.18
N PHE A 244 -38.33 3.61 -40.03
CA PHE A 244 -39.00 2.72 -39.05
C PHE A 244 -38.10 2.14 -37.93
N GLY A 245 -38.31 2.32 -36.62
CA GLY A 245 -39.45 2.83 -35.86
C GLY A 245 -40.13 1.73 -35.02
N LYS A 246 -40.14 1.89 -33.68
CA LYS A 246 -40.95 1.17 -32.64
C LYS A 246 -40.62 -0.33 -32.44
N GLU A 247 -40.84 -1.01 -31.31
CA GLU A 247 -41.79 -0.97 -30.17
C GLU A 247 -41.20 -1.91 -29.07
N ILE A 248 -41.12 -1.57 -27.77
CA ILE A 248 -42.09 -1.84 -26.66
C ILE A 248 -42.71 -3.26 -26.60
N THR A 249 -42.69 -3.83 -25.37
CA THR A 249 -43.40 -5.02 -24.80
C THR A 249 -42.91 -6.40 -25.23
N ASP A 250 -42.75 -7.41 -24.35
CA ASP A 250 -43.30 -7.68 -23.01
C ASP A 250 -42.24 -7.98 -21.93
#